data_AF-A0A6A7BW70-F1
#
_entry.id   AF-A0A6A7BW70-F1
#
_cell.length_a   1.000
_cell.length_b   1.000
_cell.length_c   1.000
_cell.angle_alpha   90.00
_cell.angle_beta   90.00
_cell.angle_gamma   90.00
#
_symmetry.space_group_name_H-M   'P 1'
#
loop_
_entity.id
_entity.type
_entity.pdbx_description
1 polymer ?
#
loop_
_entity_poly.entity_id
_entity_poly.type
_entity_poly.pdbx_seq_one_letter_code
_entity_poly.pdbx_strand_id
1 'polypeptide(L)' 'PHLALFFFQDTGGSVIPILYSALCRHIRSQGGVVLYVVSLGKAALLLPNGTTAHSR' A
#
# COMPACT_ATOMS: atom_id res chain seq x y z
N PRO A 1 4.07 13.79 17.41
CA PRO A 1 4.00 12.36 17.09
C PRO A 1 2.54 11.89 17.00
N HIS A 2 1.95 11.95 15.81
CA HIS A 2 0.60 11.42 15.56
C HIS A 2 0.70 10.34 14.50
N LEU A 3 0.86 9.08 14.93
CA LEU A 3 0.73 7.92 14.05
C LEU A 3 -0.75 7.85 13.62
N ALA A 4 -1.02 8.14 12.36
CA ALA A 4 -2.37 8.08 11.80
C ALA A 4 -2.58 6.71 11.15
N LEU A 5 -3.54 5.95 11.66
CA LEU A 5 -3.95 4.65 11.13
C LEU A 5 -5.26 4.81 10.39
N PHE A 6 -5.28 4.45 9.10
CA PHE A 6 -6.46 4.52 8.25
C PHE A 6 -6.77 3.14 7.68
N PHE A 7 -8.06 2.81 7.58
CA PHE A 7 -8.54 1.61 6.93
C PHE A 7 -9.38 2.00 5.72
N PHE A 8 -9.13 1.36 4.59
CA PHE A 8 -9.89 1.54 3.36
C PHE A 8 -10.46 0.19 2.93
N GLN A 9 -11.79 0.12 2.78
CA GLN A 9 -12.51 -1.06 2.32
C GLN A 9 -13.30 -0.66 1.07
N ASP A 10 -13.15 -1.45 0.01
CA ASP A 10 -13.86 -1.27 -1.24
C ASP A 10 -14.54 -2.58 -1.64
N THR A 11 -15.65 -2.48 -2.37
CA THR A 11 -16.50 -3.62 -2.75
C THR A 11 -15.98 -4.41 -3.96
N GLY A 12 -14.74 -4.19 -4.41
CA GLY A 12 -14.11 -4.96 -5.48
C GLY A 12 -14.13 -4.26 -6.84
N GLY A 13 -13.87 -2.95 -6.85
CA GLY A 13 -13.67 -2.18 -8.08
C GLY A 13 -12.19 -2.07 -8.46
N SER A 14 -11.90 -2.01 -9.77
CA SER A 14 -10.54 -1.83 -10.34
C SER A 14 -9.84 -0.51 -9.96
N VAL A 15 -10.42 0.31 -9.08
CA VAL A 15 -9.90 1.62 -8.68
C VAL A 15 -8.97 1.57 -7.47
N ILE A 16 -8.98 0.49 -6.67
CA ILE A 16 -8.07 0.32 -5.51
C ILE A 16 -6.59 0.50 -5.90
N PRO A 17 -6.07 -0.10 -6.98
CA PRO A 17 -4.67 0.05 -7.36
C PRO A 17 -4.30 1.49 -7.76
N ILE A 18 -5.25 2.22 -8.38
CA ILE A 18 -5.06 3.62 -8.80
C ILE A 18 -4.96 4.52 -7.57
N LEU A 19 -5.89 4.34 -6.63
CA LEU A 19 -5.96 5.10 -5.38
C LEU A 19 -4.70 4.87 -4.54
N TYR A 20 -4.28 3.61 -4.45
CA TYR A 20 -3.05 3.23 -3.77
C TYR A 20 -1.81 3.87 -4.41
N SER A 21 -1.73 3.86 -5.75
CA SER A 21 -0.63 4.49 -6.49
C SER A 21 -0.57 6.01 -6.27
N ALA A 22 -1.72 6.69 -6.28
CA ALA A 22 -1.81 8.12 -6.02
C ALA A 22 -1.35 8.48 -4.60
N LEU A 23 -1.80 7.73 -3.60
CA LEU A 23 -1.42 7.92 -2.20
C LEU A 23 0.09 7.73 -2.00
N CYS A 24 0.65 6.67 -2.58
CA CYS A 24 2.08 6.39 -2.49
C CYS A 24 2.92 7.48 -3.15
N ARG A 25 2.49 8.00 -4.31
CA ARG A 25 3.17 9.11 -4.98
C ARG A 25 3.10 10.39 -4.15
N HIS A 26 1.96 10.68 -3.53
CA HIS A 26 1.82 11.84 -2.65
C HIS A 26 2.76 11.75 -1.44
N ILE A 27 2.78 10.62 -0.72
CA ILE A 27 3.66 10.43 0.44
C ILE A 27 5.14 10.54 0.04
N ARG A 28 5.54 9.92 -1.07
CA ARG A 28 6.91 10.04 -1.59
C ARG A 28 7.27 11.48 -1.98
N SER A 29 6.34 12.24 -2.53
CA SER A 29 6.58 13.65 -2.89
C SER A 29 6.86 14.54 -1.67
N GLN A 30 6.37 14.14 -0.49
CA GLN A 30 6.64 14.80 0.79
C GLN A 30 7.93 14.29 1.48
N GLY A 31 8.74 13.47 0.79
CA GLY A 31 9.94 12.85 1.36
C GLY A 31 9.65 11.64 2.27
N GLY A 32 8.41 11.15 2.32
CA GLY A 32 8.02 10.00 3.11
C GLY A 32 8.43 8.67 2.47
N VAL A 33 8.71 7.67 3.31
CA VAL A 33 8.97 6.29 2.88
C VAL A 33 7.67 5.50 2.87
N VAL A 34 7.43 4.75 1.80
CA VAL A 34 6.24 3.91 1.63
C VAL A 34 6.66 2.44 1.56
N LEU A 35 6.12 1.62 2.46
CA LEU A 35 6.29 0.18 2.48
C LEU A 35 5.01 -0.50 1.97
N TYR A 36 5.17 -1.39 0.99
CA TYR A 36 4.10 -2.15 0.39
C TYR A 36 3.94 -3.48 1.11
N VAL A 37 2.90 -3.61 1.94
CA VAL A 37 2.64 -4.81 2.72
C VAL A 37 1.28 -5.37 2.37
N VAL A 38 1.22 -6.65 2.04
CA VAL A 38 -0.03 -7.35 1.75
C VAL A 38 -0.04 -8.71 2.44
N SER A 39 -1.21 -9.15 2.91
CA SER A 39 -1.33 -10.42 3.64
C SER A 39 -1.20 -11.66 2.76
N LEU A 40 -1.28 -11.52 1.43
CA LEU A 40 -1.29 -12.62 0.46
C LEU A 40 -0.03 -12.63 -0.42
N GLY A 41 0.69 -13.75 -0.46
CA GLY A 41 1.94 -13.89 -1.24
C GLY A 41 1.79 -13.59 -2.73
N LYS A 42 0.68 -13.99 -3.37
CA LYS A 42 0.42 -13.67 -4.79
C LYS A 42 0.20 -12.18 -5.05
N ALA A 43 -0.37 -11.46 -4.10
CA ALA A 43 -0.59 -10.03 -4.23
C ALA A 43 0.70 -9.22 -3.99
N ALA A 44 1.66 -9.78 -3.23
CA ALA A 44 2.96 -9.13 -3.01
C ALA A 44 3.75 -8.99 -4.32
N LEU A 45 3.59 -9.95 -5.24
CA LEU A 45 4.19 -9.90 -6.58
C LEU A 45 3.60 -8.82 -7.49
N LEU A 46 2.37 -8.35 -7.21
CA LEU A 46 1.72 -7.29 -8.00
C LEU A 46 2.16 -5.90 -7.55
N LEU A 47 2.84 -5.78 -6.41
CA LEU A 47 3.32 -4.52 -5.88
C LEU A 47 4.83 -4.38 -6.14
N PRO A 48 5.30 -3.21 -6.62
CA PRO A 48 6.73 -2.99 -6.83
C PRO A 48 7.47 -3.08 -5.49
N ASN A 49 8.31 -4.10 -5.32
CA ASN A 49 8.98 -4.47 -4.06
C ASN A 49 8.01 -4.79 -2.91
N GLY A 50 6.83 -5.34 -3.21
CA GLY A 50 5.88 -5.78 -2.20
C GLY A 50 6.44 -6.94 -1.36
N THR A 51 6.23 -6.87 -0.05
CA THR A 51 6.53 -7.98 0.86
C THR A 51 5.23 -8.49 1.47
N THR A 52 5.25 -9.74 1.93
CA THR A 52 4.13 -10.23 2.74
C THR A 52 4.24 -9.68 4.14
N ALA A 53 3.11 -9.47 4.83
CA ALA A 53 3.10 -9.05 6.24
C ALA A 53 3.89 -10.00 7.16
N HIS A 54 4.09 -11.25 6.74
CA HIS A 54 4.85 -12.27 7.45
C HIS A 54 6.33 -12.36 7.03
N SER A 55 6.79 -11.55 6.07
CA SER A 55 8.20 -11.50 5.68
C SER A 55 9.00 -10.81 6.80
N ARG A 56 9.91 -11.57 7.44
CA ARG A 56 10.89 -11.07 8.43
C ARG A 56 12.14 -10.55 7.75
#